data_AF-A0A5M4AQM9-F1
#
_entry.id   AF-A0A5M4AQM9-F1
#
_cell.length_a   1.000
_cell.length_b   1.000
_cell.length_c   1.000
_cell.angle_alpha   90.00
_cell.angle_beta   90.00
_cell.angle_gamma   90.00
#
_symmetry.space_group_name_H-M   'P 1'
#
loop_
_entity.id
_entity.type
_entity.pdbx_description
1 polymer ?
#
loop_
_entity_poly.entity_id
_entity_poly.type
_entity_poly.pdbx_seq_one_letter_code
_entity_poly.pdbx_strand_id
1 'polypeptide(L)' 'MKLSSDIKSRIDNFFENITPEELYELSIHKYGFKSIDDWDLDNQSFTVIEKMSYPVVLFDNPTLDTNQEDDTTPLAA' A
#
# COMPACT_ATOMS: atom_id res chain seq x y z
N MET A 1 -4.51 -18.26 -17.29
CA MET A 1 -5.25 -19.33 -16.61
C MET A 1 -6.37 -18.67 -15.81
N LYS A 2 -7.64 -19.00 -16.05
CA LYS A 2 -8.77 -18.34 -15.39
C LYS A 2 -9.12 -19.14 -14.14
N LEU A 3 -9.08 -18.50 -12.97
CA LEU A 3 -9.52 -19.13 -11.73
C LEU A 3 -11.01 -19.49 -11.85
N SER A 4 -11.40 -20.65 -11.29
CA SER A 4 -12.82 -20.97 -11.19
C SER A 4 -13.50 -19.96 -10.26
N SER A 5 -14.78 -19.66 -10.54
CA SER A 5 -15.60 -18.75 -9.73
C SER A 5 -15.60 -19.15 -8.24
N ASP A 6 -15.64 -20.45 -7.96
CA ASP A 6 -15.61 -21.02 -6.61
C ASP A 6 -14.30 -20.68 -5.87
N ILE A 7 -13.16 -20.88 -6.53
CA ILE A 7 -11.86 -20.60 -5.92
C ILE A 7 -11.70 -19.11 -5.66
N LYS A 8 -12.14 -18.26 -6.60
CA LYS A 8 -12.13 -16.80 -6.41
C LYS A 8 -12.97 -16.38 -5.20
N SER A 9 -14.19 -16.88 -5.11
CA SER A 9 -15.11 -16.55 -4.01
C SER A 9 -14.53 -16.95 -2.65
N ARG A 10 -13.88 -18.11 -2.56
CA ARG A 10 -13.19 -18.56 -1.35
C ARG A 10 -12.03 -17.66 -0.95
N ILE A 11 -11.26 -17.19 -1.92
CA ILE A 11 -10.14 -16.27 -1.68
C ILE A 11 -10.66 -14.93 -1.18
N ASP A 12 -11.65 -14.36 -1.86
CA ASP A 12 -12.24 -13.06 -1.49
C ASP A 12 -12.80 -13.13 -0.05
N ASN A 13 -13.58 -14.18 0.26
CA ASN A 13 -14.14 -14.38 1.60
C ASN A 13 -13.06 -14.54 2.68
N PHE A 14 -11.96 -15.23 2.38
CA PHE A 14 -10.85 -15.37 3.32
C PHE A 14 -10.23 -14.01 3.67
N PHE A 15 -9.98 -13.16 2.66
CA PHE A 15 -9.37 -11.85 2.87
C PHE A 15 -10.33 -10.81 3.46
N GLU A 16 -11.64 -10.98 3.30
CA GLU A 16 -12.64 -10.12 3.94
C GLU A 16 -12.79 -10.39 5.44
N ASN A 17 -12.51 -11.63 5.90
CA ASN A 17 -12.78 -12.05 7.28
C ASN A 17 -11.54 -12.19 8.16
N ILE A 18 -10.33 -12.12 7.60
CA ILE A 18 -9.08 -12.25 8.36
C ILE A 18 -8.58 -10.89 8.86
N THR A 19 -8.10 -10.84 10.09
CA THR A 19 -7.44 -9.65 10.62
C THR A 19 -5.99 -9.53 10.12
N PRO A 20 -5.41 -8.32 10.10
CA PRO A 20 -4.01 -8.14 9.73
C PRO A 20 -3.03 -8.95 10.60
N GLU A 21 -3.33 -9.10 11.89
CA GLU A 21 -2.52 -9.88 12.83
C GLU A 21 -2.56 -11.37 12.50
N GLU A 22 -3.76 -11.92 12.28
CA GLU A 22 -3.91 -13.33 11.88
C GLU A 22 -3.25 -13.61 10.53
N LEU A 23 -3.32 -12.66 9.59
CA LEU A 23 -2.66 -12.80 8.30
C LEU A 23 -1.14 -12.82 8.43
N TYR A 24 -0.58 -11.99 9.33
CA TYR A 24 0.85 -11.95 9.64
C TYR A 24 1.34 -13.30 10.19
N GLU A 25 0.68 -13.79 11.23
CA GLU A 25 0.98 -15.08 11.87
C GLU A 25 0.90 -16.23 10.85
N LEU A 26 -0.15 -16.24 10.03
CA LEU A 26 -0.39 -17.29 9.05
C LEU A 26 0.64 -17.24 7.91
N SER A 27 1.09 -16.04 7.52
CA SER A 27 2.16 -15.86 6.53
C SER A 27 3.48 -16.44 7.02
N ILE A 28 3.85 -16.17 8.27
CA ILE A 28 5.11 -16.65 8.86
C ILE A 28 5.05 -18.15 9.12
N HIS A 29 4.06 -18.61 9.88
CA HIS A 29 4.04 -19.98 10.39
C HIS A 29 3.61 -21.01 9.36
N LYS A 30 2.68 -20.67 8.46
CA LYS A 30 2.12 -21.64 7.51
C LYS A 30 2.78 -21.57 6.14
N TYR A 31 3.10 -20.37 5.68
CA TYR A 31 3.65 -20.14 4.35
C TYR A 31 5.15 -19.83 4.33
N GLY A 32 5.80 -19.77 5.50
CA GLY A 32 7.25 -19.66 5.60
C GLY A 32 7.80 -18.29 5.18
N PHE A 33 6.97 -17.24 5.25
CA PHE A 33 7.46 -15.88 5.08
C PHE A 33 8.43 -15.57 6.21
N LYS A 34 9.54 -14.90 5.90
CA LYS A 34 10.48 -14.45 6.93
C LYS A 34 9.81 -13.35 7.76
N SER A 35 9.91 -13.47 9.08
CA SER A 35 9.53 -12.36 9.97
C SER A 35 10.39 -11.15 9.65
N ILE A 36 9.83 -9.95 9.84
CA ILE A 36 10.60 -8.71 9.77
C ILE A 36 11.66 -8.65 10.88
N ASP A 37 11.49 -9.42 11.97
CA ASP A 37 12.50 -9.53 13.02
C ASP A 37 13.80 -10.22 12.55
N ASP A 38 13.72 -11.05 11.50
CA ASP A 38 14.89 -11.66 10.84
C ASP A 38 15.54 -10.71 9.81
N TRP A 39 14.98 -9.52 9.61
CA TRP A 39 15.58 -8.50 8.76
C TRP A 39 16.51 -7.63 9.62
N ASP A 40 17.82 -7.83 9.45
CA ASP A 40 18.85 -6.95 9.99
C ASP A 40 18.77 -5.58 9.29
N LEU A 41 17.82 -4.75 9.71
CA LEU A 41 17.53 -3.43 9.15
C LEU A 41 18.64 -2.43 9.47
N ASP A 42 19.38 -2.66 10.55
CA ASP A 42 20.46 -1.79 11.03
C ASP A 42 21.66 -1.76 10.07
N ASN A 43 21.77 -2.72 9.16
CA ASN A 43 22.89 -2.84 8.22
C ASN A 43 22.49 -2.65 6.74
N GLN A 44 21.31 -2.07 6.47
CA GLN A 44 20.86 -1.79 5.10
C GLN A 44 21.08 -0.34 4.71
N SER A 45 21.97 -0.11 3.74
CA SER A 45 22.11 1.19 3.10
C SER A 45 21.03 1.36 2.01
N PHE A 46 20.02 2.19 2.26
CA PHE A 46 19.07 2.59 1.22
C PHE A 46 19.67 3.74 0.41
N THR A 47 19.92 3.53 -0.87
CA THR A 47 20.28 4.63 -1.77
C THR A 47 19.02 5.45 -2.02
N VAL A 48 19.02 6.72 -1.62
CA VAL A 48 17.94 7.64 -1.94
C VAL A 48 17.86 7.74 -3.46
N ILE A 49 16.79 7.20 -4.05
CA ILE A 49 16.54 7.37 -5.48
C ILE A 49 16.12 8.82 -5.67
N GLU A 50 16.93 9.56 -6.43
CA GLU A 50 16.67 10.95 -6.77
C GLU A 50 15.25 11.06 -7.39
N LYS A 51 14.40 11.90 -6.79
CA LYS A 51 13.02 12.09 -7.24
C LYS A 51 13.06 12.67 -8.66
N MET A 52 12.74 11.85 -9.67
CA MET A 52 12.45 12.38 -11.00
C MET A 52 11.15 13.17 -10.96
N SER A 53 11.24 14.49 -10.85
CA SER A 53 10.11 15.38 -11.08
C SER A 53 9.91 15.55 -12.58
N TYR A 54 8.67 15.39 -13.04
CA TYR A 54 8.30 15.82 -14.38
C TYR A 54 8.28 17.35 -14.40
N PRO A 55 8.86 18.02 -15.42
CA PRO A 55 8.69 19.45 -15.57
C PRO A 55 7.19 19.71 -15.78
N VAL A 56 6.62 20.59 -14.94
CA VAL A 56 5.27 21.10 -15.15
C VAL A 56 5.30 21.88 -16.45
N VAL A 57 4.73 21.29 -17.50
CA VAL A 57 4.40 22.04 -18.71
C VAL A 57 3.17 22.85 -18.33
N LEU A 58 3.37 24.15 -18.09
CA LEU A 58 2.27 25.12 -17.98
C LEU A 58 1.61 25.18 -19.36
N PHE A 59 0.65 24.30 -19.60
CA PHE A 59 -0.31 24.51 -20.67
C PHE A 59 -1.20 25.66 -20.19
N ASP A 60 -1.11 26.80 -20.88
CA ASP A 60 -2.00 27.94 -20.67
C ASP A 60 -3.45 27.43 -20.69
N ASN A 61 -4.09 27.54 -19.52
CA ASN A 61 -5.47 27.18 -19.17
C ASN A 61 -5.83 25.69 -19.03
N PRO A 62 -5.68 25.13 -17.81
CA PRO A 62 -6.68 24.22 -17.28
C PRO A 62 -7.74 25.09 -16.56
N THR A 63 -8.97 25.09 -17.03
CA THR A 63 -10.11 25.49 -16.19
C THR A 63 -10.15 24.53 -15.01
N LEU A 64 -9.60 24.97 -13.87
CA LEU A 64 -9.71 24.30 -12.58
C LEU A 64 -11.19 24.27 -12.20
N ASP A 65 -11.79 23.08 -12.28
CA ASP A 65 -13.06 22.79 -11.62
C ASP A 65 -12.83 22.93 -10.11
N THR A 66 -13.23 24.07 -9.55
CA THR A 66 -13.17 24.38 -8.12
C THR A 66 -14.25 23.59 -7.39
N ASN A 67 -14.00 22.31 -7.15
CA ASN A 67 -14.60 21.63 -6.02
C ASN A 67 -13.70 21.85 -4.82
N GLN A 68 -13.99 22.94 -4.11
CA GLN A 68 -13.43 23.29 -2.81
C GLN A 68 -13.88 22.24 -1.79
N GLU A 69 -13.04 21.26 -1.52
CA GLU A 69 -13.16 20.44 -0.31
C GLU A 69 -12.29 21.10 0.77
N ASP A 70 -12.95 21.68 1.78
CA ASP A 70 -12.33 22.21 3.00
C ASP A 70 -11.59 21.08 3.73
N ASP A 71 -10.29 20.96 3.49
CA ASP A 71 -9.40 20.10 4.25
C ASP A 71 -9.15 20.72 5.63
N THR A 72 -10.02 20.40 6.58
CA THR A 72 -9.83 20.72 8.00
C THR A 72 -9.03 19.61 8.68
N THR A 73 -7.75 19.46 8.34
CA THR A 73 -6.82 18.72 9.20
C THR A 73 -6.64 19.48 10.52
N PRO A 74 -6.94 18.89 11.69
CA PRO A 74 -6.62 19.53 12.96
C PRO A 74 -5.10 19.54 13.19
N LEU A 75 -4.57 20.71 13.52
CA LEU A 75 -3.20 20.89 13.98
C LEU A 75 -3.04 20.18 15.33
N ALA A 76 -2.15 19.19 15.42
CA ALA A 76 -1.81 18.57 16.70
C ALA A 76 -1.11 19.62 17.59
N ALA A 77 -1.72 19.89 18.75
CA ALA A 77 -1.16 20.72 19.82
C ALA A 77 -0.44 19.84 20.85
#